data_AF-A0A537T1C3-F1
#
_entry.id   AF-A0A537T1C3-F1
#
_cell.length_a   1.000
_cell.length_b   1.000
_cell.length_c   1.000
_cell.angle_alpha   90.00
_cell.angle_beta   90.00
_cell.angle_gamma   90.00
#
_symmetry.space_group_name_H-M   'P 1'
#
loop_
_entity.id
_entity.type
_entity.pdbx_description
1 polymer ?
#
loop_
_entity_poly.entity_id
_entity_poly.type
_entity_poly.pdbx_seq_one_letter_code
_entity_poly.pdbx_strand_id
1 'polypeptide(L)'
;ADTMRRQIREMHTLTSRPFGVNLVLDFPQEERLAVCLEERVPIISFFWRDPSHLVSRAKEGGAIVMHTVGSAADARRAVDAGVDVIVAQGWEAGGHVRGSVATMPLVPAVVDAVSPVPVVAAGGIADGRGLAAALALGAAGAWIGTRFLASNEAAIHPRYRERILQANEADTIYLDNLFDIRWPNAPHRTLRNQTVQTWETTGRPASGKRPGEGEVIGTSKSVGPIVRYQSYTPGADSEGDIDAMSLWAGQSVGLVSKTQFAAEIVREIAEQADSILRQLP
;
A
#
# COMPACT_ATOMS: atom_id res chain seq x y z
N ALA A 1 -10.13 12.86 -13.53
CA ALA A 1 -9.44 11.99 -14.51
C ALA A 1 -8.08 12.50 -15.00
N ASP A 2 -7.92 13.79 -15.30
CA ASP A 2 -6.80 14.29 -16.12
C ASP A 2 -5.39 14.05 -15.56
N THR A 3 -5.18 14.25 -14.25
CA THR A 3 -3.88 13.96 -13.62
C THR A 3 -3.48 12.50 -13.79
N MET A 4 -4.43 11.57 -13.60
CA MET A 4 -4.18 10.12 -13.77
C MET A 4 -3.85 9.79 -15.23
N ARG A 5 -4.58 10.37 -16.20
CA ARG A 5 -4.29 10.18 -17.63
C ARG A 5 -2.88 10.62 -17.98
N ARG A 6 -2.46 11.80 -17.49
CA ARG A 6 -1.10 12.31 -17.70
C ARG A 6 -0.04 11.36 -17.13
N GLN A 7 -0.22 10.87 -15.90
CA GLN A 7 0.69 9.92 -15.26
C GLN A 7 0.78 8.59 -16.01
N ILE A 8 -0.35 8.07 -16.51
CA ILE A 8 -0.38 6.85 -17.32
C ILE A 8 0.39 7.03 -18.62
N ARG A 9 0.20 8.16 -19.31
CA ARG A 9 0.95 8.47 -20.54
C ARG A 9 2.43 8.63 -20.29
N GLU A 10 2.81 9.25 -19.18
CA GLU A 10 4.22 9.33 -18.76
C GLU A 10 4.79 7.93 -18.51
N MET A 11 4.06 7.03 -17.84
CA MET A 11 4.52 5.65 -17.68
C MET A 11 4.76 4.94 -19.01
N HIS A 12 3.90 5.16 -20.01
CA HIS A 12 4.09 4.63 -21.36
C HIS A 12 5.34 5.18 -22.08
N THR A 13 5.84 6.38 -21.72
CA THR A 13 7.10 6.88 -22.27
C THR A 13 8.33 6.29 -21.56
N LEU A 14 8.17 5.86 -20.30
CA LEU A 14 9.25 5.31 -19.49
C LEU A 14 9.47 3.80 -19.69
N THR A 15 8.44 3.05 -20.12
CA THR A 15 8.55 1.60 -20.27
C THR A 15 7.54 1.02 -21.26
N SER A 16 7.95 -0.04 -21.96
CA SER A 16 7.07 -0.93 -22.73
C SER A 16 6.66 -2.19 -21.95
N ARG A 17 7.18 -2.38 -20.73
CA ARG A 17 6.81 -3.49 -19.84
C ARG A 17 5.48 -3.20 -19.12
N PRO A 18 4.75 -4.23 -18.68
CA PRO A 18 3.50 -4.04 -17.95
C PRO A 18 3.67 -3.18 -16.70
N PHE A 19 2.67 -2.32 -16.44
CA PHE A 19 2.46 -1.62 -15.17
C PHE A 19 1.00 -1.72 -14.76
N GLY A 20 0.70 -1.34 -13.53
CA GLY A 20 -0.67 -1.37 -13.01
C GLY A 20 -1.10 -0.04 -12.40
N VAL A 21 -2.42 0.15 -12.32
CA VAL A 21 -3.04 1.25 -11.59
C VAL A 21 -3.89 0.68 -10.46
N ASN A 22 -3.70 1.21 -9.24
CA ASN A 22 -4.52 0.87 -8.08
C ASN A 22 -5.67 1.86 -7.93
N LEU A 23 -6.90 1.34 -7.79
CA LEU A 23 -8.13 2.09 -7.63
C LEU A 23 -8.79 1.72 -6.29
N VAL A 24 -8.84 2.70 -5.37
CA VAL A 24 -9.44 2.55 -4.03
C VAL A 24 -10.95 2.75 -4.10
N LEU A 25 -11.71 1.71 -3.80
CA LEU A 25 -13.16 1.67 -4.01
C LEU A 25 -13.99 2.36 -2.90
N ASP A 26 -13.36 3.15 -2.03
CA ASP A 26 -14.08 4.06 -1.11
C ASP A 26 -14.52 5.36 -1.80
N PHE A 27 -14.09 5.58 -3.04
CA PHE A 27 -14.40 6.74 -3.85
C PHE A 27 -14.95 6.28 -5.22
N PRO A 28 -15.74 7.09 -5.93
CA PRO A 28 -16.15 6.77 -7.30
C PRO A 28 -14.94 6.56 -8.21
N GLN A 29 -14.90 5.43 -8.93
CA GLN A 29 -13.76 5.04 -9.78
C GLN A 29 -14.13 4.84 -11.25
N GLU A 30 -15.39 4.97 -11.64
CA GLU A 30 -15.89 4.66 -12.99
C GLU A 30 -15.20 5.48 -14.07
N GLU A 31 -14.97 6.77 -13.82
CA GLU A 31 -14.27 7.69 -14.73
C GLU A 31 -12.77 7.36 -14.79
N ARG A 32 -12.17 7.03 -13.65
CA ARG A 32 -10.75 6.67 -13.56
C ARG A 32 -10.46 5.32 -14.22
N LEU A 33 -11.36 4.35 -14.06
CA LEU A 33 -11.31 3.09 -14.78
C LEU A 33 -11.45 3.33 -16.29
N ALA A 34 -12.39 4.17 -16.73
CA ALA A 34 -12.52 4.52 -18.14
C ALA A 34 -11.21 5.03 -18.74
N VAL A 35 -10.54 5.97 -18.05
CA VAL A 35 -9.21 6.47 -18.43
C VAL A 35 -8.19 5.33 -18.53
N CYS A 36 -8.14 4.45 -17.54
CA CYS A 36 -7.20 3.33 -17.55
C CYS A 36 -7.42 2.41 -18.75
N LEU A 37 -8.67 2.12 -19.11
CA LEU A 37 -9.01 1.26 -20.24
C LEU A 37 -8.72 1.93 -21.59
N GLU A 38 -9.04 3.22 -21.73
CA GLU A 38 -8.71 4.01 -22.93
C GLU A 38 -7.21 4.07 -23.19
N GLU A 39 -6.42 4.25 -22.12
CA GLU A 39 -4.95 4.29 -22.19
C GLU A 39 -4.32 2.88 -22.13
N ARG A 40 -5.13 1.81 -22.20
CA ARG A 40 -4.71 0.40 -22.22
C ARG A 40 -3.78 -0.01 -21.08
N VAL A 41 -4.12 0.38 -19.86
CA VAL A 41 -3.40 -0.07 -18.65
C VAL A 41 -3.52 -1.59 -18.52
N PRO A 42 -2.41 -2.35 -18.49
CA PRO A 42 -2.47 -3.82 -18.50
C PRO A 42 -3.05 -4.45 -17.22
N ILE A 43 -2.86 -3.80 -16.07
CA ILE A 43 -3.23 -4.34 -14.76
C ILE A 43 -4.05 -3.30 -13.99
N ILE A 44 -5.24 -3.68 -13.54
CA ILE A 44 -6.07 -2.88 -12.63
C ILE A 44 -6.14 -3.58 -11.29
N SER A 45 -5.66 -2.91 -10.25
CA SER A 45 -5.78 -3.39 -8.88
C SER A 45 -6.89 -2.64 -8.15
N PHE A 46 -7.81 -3.36 -7.53
CA PHE A 46 -8.83 -2.78 -6.66
C PHE A 46 -8.49 -2.99 -5.19
N PHE A 47 -8.89 -2.04 -4.34
CA PHE A 47 -8.75 -2.18 -2.89
C PHE A 47 -9.92 -1.54 -2.14
N TRP A 48 -10.02 -1.89 -0.85
CA TRP A 48 -10.91 -1.33 0.17
C TRP A 48 -12.34 -1.87 0.19
N ARG A 49 -13.08 -1.77 -0.91
CA ARG A 49 -14.48 -2.24 -1.02
C ARG A 49 -14.62 -3.38 -2.04
N ASP A 50 -15.83 -3.91 -2.12
CA ASP A 50 -16.21 -4.95 -3.07
C ASP A 50 -16.00 -4.49 -4.54
N PRO A 51 -15.18 -5.20 -5.33
CA PRO A 51 -14.87 -4.81 -6.70
C PRO A 51 -15.94 -5.23 -7.72
N SER A 52 -16.93 -6.05 -7.33
CA SER A 52 -17.83 -6.77 -8.24
C SER A 52 -18.43 -5.91 -9.36
N HIS A 53 -18.83 -4.67 -9.04
CA HIS A 53 -19.43 -3.72 -9.99
C HIS A 53 -18.48 -3.21 -11.10
N LEU A 54 -17.16 -3.36 -10.96
CA LEU A 54 -16.15 -2.88 -11.91
C LEU A 54 -15.31 -4.00 -12.54
N VAL A 55 -15.32 -5.22 -11.99
CA VAL A 55 -14.50 -6.33 -12.48
C VAL A 55 -14.83 -6.64 -13.94
N SER A 56 -16.12 -6.84 -14.27
CA SER A 56 -16.53 -7.17 -15.65
C SER A 56 -16.04 -6.14 -16.66
N ARG A 57 -16.26 -4.85 -16.36
CA ARG A 57 -15.83 -3.74 -17.21
C ARG A 57 -14.31 -3.68 -17.38
N ALA A 58 -13.54 -3.91 -16.31
CA ALA A 58 -12.08 -3.92 -16.39
C ALA A 58 -11.57 -5.05 -17.30
N LYS A 59 -12.18 -6.24 -17.18
CA LYS A 59 -11.84 -7.42 -17.99
C LYS A 59 -12.25 -7.29 -19.44
N GLU A 60 -13.44 -6.74 -19.72
CA GLU A 60 -13.90 -6.41 -21.07
C GLU A 60 -12.95 -5.43 -21.78
N GLY A 61 -12.33 -4.53 -21.00
CA GLY A 61 -11.27 -3.64 -21.48
C GLY A 61 -9.90 -4.31 -21.66
N GLY A 62 -9.78 -5.62 -21.40
CA GLY A 62 -8.56 -6.41 -21.60
C GLY A 62 -7.54 -6.35 -20.46
N ALA A 63 -7.89 -5.75 -19.32
CA ALA A 63 -6.97 -5.69 -18.17
C ALA A 63 -7.02 -6.97 -17.34
N ILE A 64 -5.86 -7.35 -16.77
CA ILE A 64 -5.78 -8.32 -15.68
C ILE A 64 -6.26 -7.60 -14.41
N VAL A 65 -7.21 -8.20 -13.70
CA VAL A 65 -7.76 -7.63 -12.48
C VAL A 65 -7.12 -8.26 -11.25
N MET A 66 -6.56 -7.41 -10.38
CA MET A 66 -6.09 -7.78 -9.06
C MET A 66 -7.02 -7.23 -7.98
N HIS A 67 -7.17 -7.93 -6.85
CA HIS A 67 -7.88 -7.38 -5.70
C HIS A 67 -7.20 -7.71 -4.37
N THR A 68 -7.06 -6.69 -3.52
CA THR A 68 -6.45 -6.84 -2.20
C THR A 68 -7.47 -7.22 -1.13
N VAL A 69 -7.19 -8.29 -0.39
CA VAL A 69 -8.07 -8.89 0.62
C VAL A 69 -7.35 -9.09 1.94
N GLY A 70 -8.12 -9.12 3.04
CA GLY A 70 -7.63 -9.37 4.40
C GLY A 70 -8.13 -10.69 5.01
N SER A 71 -8.84 -11.53 4.25
CA SER A 71 -9.36 -12.82 4.72
C SER A 71 -9.57 -13.80 3.56
N ALA A 72 -9.59 -15.10 3.86
CA ALA A 72 -9.92 -16.15 2.89
C ALA A 72 -11.38 -16.06 2.40
N ALA A 73 -12.29 -15.55 3.23
CA ALA A 73 -13.69 -15.36 2.84
C ALA A 73 -13.83 -14.22 1.82
N ASP A 74 -13.08 -13.13 2.00
CA ASP A 74 -13.04 -12.02 1.05
C ASP A 74 -12.39 -12.45 -0.26
N ALA A 75 -11.35 -13.29 -0.18
CA ALA A 75 -10.67 -13.86 -1.34
C ALA A 75 -11.63 -14.68 -2.23
N ARG A 76 -12.44 -15.58 -1.63
CA ARG A 76 -13.45 -16.34 -2.38
C ARG A 76 -14.45 -15.44 -3.09
N ARG A 77 -15.00 -14.44 -2.39
CA ARG A 77 -15.93 -13.47 -3.00
C ARG A 77 -15.30 -12.69 -4.14
N ALA A 78 -14.03 -12.32 -4.02
CA ALA A 78 -13.31 -11.64 -5.10
C ALA A 78 -13.12 -12.53 -6.33
N VAL A 79 -12.82 -13.82 -6.13
CA VAL A 79 -12.74 -14.80 -7.23
C VAL A 79 -14.11 -15.05 -7.86
N ASP A 80 -15.16 -15.18 -7.06
CA ASP A 80 -16.54 -15.32 -7.56
C ASP A 80 -16.96 -14.11 -8.40
N ALA A 81 -16.44 -12.92 -8.07
CA ALA A 81 -16.63 -11.69 -8.85
C ALA A 81 -15.77 -11.63 -10.13
N GLY A 82 -14.86 -12.59 -10.34
CA GLY A 82 -14.05 -12.73 -11.55
C GLY A 82 -12.65 -12.13 -11.47
N VAL A 83 -12.11 -11.82 -10.28
CA VAL A 83 -10.74 -11.32 -10.11
C VAL A 83 -9.71 -12.38 -10.54
N ASP A 84 -8.65 -11.95 -11.24
CA ASP A 84 -7.62 -12.83 -11.82
C ASP A 84 -6.44 -13.10 -10.87
N VAL A 85 -6.14 -12.17 -9.96
CA VAL A 85 -5.05 -12.32 -8.96
C VAL A 85 -5.48 -11.74 -7.61
N ILE A 86 -5.24 -12.48 -6.53
CA ILE A 86 -5.54 -12.03 -5.17
C ILE A 86 -4.27 -11.45 -4.53
N VAL A 87 -4.39 -10.30 -3.87
CA VAL A 87 -3.32 -9.75 -3.03
C VAL A 87 -3.71 -9.96 -1.56
N ALA A 88 -3.03 -10.87 -0.87
CA ALA A 88 -3.30 -11.16 0.54
C ALA A 88 -2.49 -10.21 1.43
N GLN A 89 -3.15 -9.20 2.03
CA GLN A 89 -2.49 -8.16 2.82
C GLN A 89 -2.61 -8.42 4.33
N GLY A 90 -1.48 -8.71 4.98
CA GLY A 90 -1.40 -8.78 6.43
C GLY A 90 -1.45 -7.42 7.10
N TRP A 91 -1.95 -7.38 8.34
CA TRP A 91 -2.08 -6.17 9.17
C TRP A 91 -0.75 -5.47 9.54
N GLU A 92 0.39 -6.12 9.29
CA GLU A 92 1.73 -5.56 9.37
C GLU A 92 2.08 -4.62 8.20
N ALA A 93 1.27 -4.58 7.13
CA ALA A 93 1.43 -3.64 6.01
C ALA A 93 1.25 -2.18 6.45
N GLY A 94 1.86 -1.25 5.70
CA GLY A 94 1.72 0.19 5.91
C GLY A 94 0.51 0.79 5.20
N GLY A 95 0.06 1.95 5.67
CA GLY A 95 -1.12 2.63 5.13
C GLY A 95 -2.40 1.95 5.60
N HIS A 96 -3.48 2.08 4.84
CA HIS A 96 -4.77 1.50 5.19
C HIS A 96 -4.76 -0.02 5.08
N VAL A 97 -5.22 -0.71 6.12
CA VAL A 97 -5.27 -2.17 6.18
C VAL A 97 -6.59 -2.63 6.78
N ARG A 98 -7.41 -3.30 5.96
CA ARG A 98 -8.76 -3.74 6.34
C ARG A 98 -8.76 -5.03 7.16
N GLY A 99 -7.79 -5.92 6.91
CA GLY A 99 -7.66 -7.19 7.61
C GLY A 99 -6.99 -7.06 8.98
N SER A 100 -7.24 -8.02 9.85
CA SER A 100 -6.63 -8.13 11.19
C SER A 100 -5.72 -9.36 11.33
N VAL A 101 -5.50 -10.11 10.25
CA VAL A 101 -4.71 -11.34 10.23
C VAL A 101 -3.29 -11.01 9.75
N ALA A 102 -2.28 -11.61 10.38
CA ALA A 102 -0.88 -11.47 9.96
C ALA A 102 -0.60 -12.19 8.63
N THR A 103 0.41 -11.74 7.89
CA THR A 103 0.78 -12.32 6.58
C THR A 103 1.05 -13.82 6.70
N MET A 104 1.75 -14.25 7.75
CA MET A 104 2.15 -15.65 7.96
C MET A 104 0.94 -16.63 7.99
N PRO A 105 -0.12 -16.40 8.78
CA PRO A 105 -1.34 -17.22 8.71
C PRO A 105 -2.28 -16.84 7.56
N LEU A 106 -2.28 -15.59 7.09
CA LEU A 106 -3.22 -15.13 6.05
C LEU A 106 -2.92 -15.75 4.69
N VAL A 107 -1.66 -15.71 4.25
CA VAL A 107 -1.26 -16.13 2.91
C VAL A 107 -1.65 -17.59 2.60
N PRO A 108 -1.26 -18.60 3.39
CA PRO A 108 -1.62 -19.99 3.08
C PRO A 108 -3.14 -20.21 3.12
N ALA A 109 -3.84 -19.59 4.09
CA ALA A 109 -5.29 -19.69 4.19
C ALA A 109 -6.02 -19.10 2.97
N VAL A 110 -5.47 -18.03 2.38
CA VAL A 110 -6.00 -17.44 1.14
C VAL A 110 -5.65 -18.32 -0.06
N VAL A 111 -4.42 -18.80 -0.18
CA VAL A 111 -3.96 -19.71 -1.25
C VAL A 111 -4.86 -20.95 -1.34
N ASP A 112 -5.06 -21.65 -0.22
CA ASP A 112 -5.89 -22.86 -0.15
C ASP A 112 -7.36 -22.58 -0.53
N ALA A 113 -7.84 -21.38 -0.19
CA ALA A 113 -9.23 -20.99 -0.43
C ALA A 113 -9.56 -20.64 -1.88
N VAL A 114 -8.57 -20.26 -2.69
CA VAL A 114 -8.79 -19.72 -4.05
C VAL A 114 -8.02 -20.42 -5.14
N SER A 115 -7.24 -21.46 -4.81
CA SER A 115 -6.54 -22.27 -5.80
C SER A 115 -7.49 -22.72 -6.92
N PRO A 116 -7.10 -22.58 -8.21
CA PRO A 116 -5.76 -22.27 -8.71
C PRO A 116 -5.46 -20.78 -8.97
N VAL A 117 -6.30 -19.85 -8.50
CA VAL A 117 -6.08 -18.41 -8.69
C VAL A 117 -4.78 -17.97 -7.98
N PRO A 118 -3.85 -17.28 -8.66
CA PRO A 118 -2.59 -16.86 -8.05
C PRO A 118 -2.80 -15.85 -6.92
N VAL A 119 -2.02 -16.02 -5.86
CA VAL A 119 -2.00 -15.13 -4.69
C VAL A 119 -0.66 -14.44 -4.58
N VAL A 120 -0.66 -13.13 -4.36
CA VAL A 120 0.53 -12.33 -4.08
C VAL A 120 0.49 -11.91 -2.61
N ALA A 121 1.55 -12.19 -1.85
CA ALA A 121 1.63 -11.83 -0.43
C ALA A 121 1.98 -10.35 -0.24
N ALA A 122 1.32 -9.65 0.67
CA ALA A 122 1.58 -8.25 0.99
C ALA A 122 1.66 -8.02 2.51
N GLY A 123 2.57 -7.15 2.94
CA GLY A 123 2.78 -6.82 4.35
C GLY A 123 3.94 -7.60 4.96
N GLY A 124 4.85 -6.89 5.64
CA GLY A 124 6.03 -7.50 6.29
C GLY A 124 7.20 -7.84 5.37
N ILE A 125 7.04 -7.73 4.04
CA ILE A 125 8.08 -8.11 3.07
C ILE A 125 8.91 -6.88 2.68
N ALA A 126 10.24 -6.96 2.80
CA ALA A 126 11.17 -5.90 2.39
C ALA A 126 12.50 -6.39 1.79
N ASP A 127 12.81 -7.69 1.89
CA ASP A 127 14.04 -8.30 1.39
C ASP A 127 13.78 -9.72 0.84
N GLY A 128 14.82 -10.43 0.42
CA GLY A 128 14.69 -11.79 -0.11
C GLY A 128 14.22 -12.84 0.89
N ARG A 129 14.41 -12.63 2.20
CA ARG A 129 13.90 -13.56 3.23
C ARG A 129 12.39 -13.52 3.27
N GLY A 130 11.81 -12.30 3.23
CA GLY A 130 10.37 -12.11 3.14
C GLY A 130 9.77 -12.70 1.86
N LEU A 131 10.44 -12.53 0.71
CA LEU A 131 9.98 -13.14 -0.55
C LEU A 131 10.07 -14.68 -0.50
N ALA A 132 11.17 -15.26 -0.04
CA ALA A 132 11.32 -16.70 0.09
C ALA A 132 10.24 -17.31 1.01
N ALA A 133 9.97 -16.66 2.15
CA ALA A 133 8.89 -17.06 3.05
C ALA A 133 7.51 -16.99 2.37
N ALA A 134 7.21 -15.92 1.64
CA ALA A 134 5.94 -15.79 0.92
C ALA A 134 5.75 -16.90 -0.11
N LEU A 135 6.80 -17.23 -0.88
CA LEU A 135 6.77 -18.33 -1.85
C LEU A 135 6.58 -19.70 -1.17
N ALA A 136 7.26 -19.93 -0.03
CA ALA A 136 7.08 -21.15 0.76
C ALA A 136 5.66 -21.29 1.36
N LEU A 137 4.98 -20.17 1.61
CA LEU A 137 3.56 -20.15 2.03
C LEU A 137 2.57 -20.39 0.87
N GLY A 138 3.07 -20.61 -0.36
CA GLY A 138 2.26 -20.90 -1.55
C GLY A 138 1.87 -19.68 -2.38
N ALA A 139 2.36 -18.48 -2.05
CA ALA A 139 2.15 -17.31 -2.89
C ALA A 139 2.93 -17.43 -4.21
N ALA A 140 2.41 -16.82 -5.28
CA ALA A 140 3.07 -16.71 -6.58
C ALA A 140 4.07 -15.54 -6.65
N GLY A 141 4.07 -14.66 -5.65
CA GLY A 141 4.96 -13.51 -5.57
C GLY A 141 4.68 -12.62 -4.36
N ALA A 142 5.29 -11.43 -4.33
CA ALA A 142 5.12 -10.45 -3.26
C ALA A 142 4.74 -9.06 -3.78
N TRP A 143 3.92 -8.35 -3.00
CA TRP A 143 3.56 -6.94 -3.17
C TRP A 143 4.25 -6.12 -2.08
N ILE A 144 5.22 -5.31 -2.48
CA ILE A 144 6.14 -4.66 -1.55
C ILE A 144 5.89 -3.15 -1.56
N GLY A 145 5.56 -2.59 -0.40
CA GLY A 145 5.30 -1.15 -0.23
C GLY A 145 6.47 -0.41 0.43
N THR A 146 6.62 -0.56 1.75
CA THR A 146 7.54 0.23 2.58
C THR A 146 8.99 0.24 2.09
N ARG A 147 9.51 -0.87 1.56
CA ARG A 147 10.87 -0.91 0.98
C ARG A 147 11.05 0.06 -0.19
N PHE A 148 10.04 0.22 -1.05
CA PHE A 148 10.10 1.12 -2.20
C PHE A 148 9.94 2.60 -1.82
N LEU A 149 9.54 2.94 -0.59
CA LEU A 149 9.61 4.33 -0.11
C LEU A 149 11.05 4.85 -0.03
N ALA A 150 12.02 3.95 0.14
CA ALA A 150 13.44 4.26 0.11
C ALA A 150 14.05 4.16 -1.29
N SER A 151 13.25 4.03 -2.36
CA SER A 151 13.80 4.07 -3.72
C SER A 151 14.14 5.50 -4.16
N ASN A 152 15.10 5.65 -5.06
CA ASN A 152 15.47 6.95 -5.63
C ASN A 152 14.30 7.61 -6.39
N GLU A 153 13.47 6.79 -7.02
CA GLU A 153 12.31 7.16 -7.83
C GLU A 153 11.06 7.51 -6.99
N ALA A 154 11.05 7.17 -5.70
CA ALA A 154 9.88 7.41 -4.84
C ALA A 154 9.60 8.91 -4.68
N ALA A 155 8.42 9.35 -5.13
CA ALA A 155 7.95 10.74 -5.10
C ALA A 155 7.46 11.21 -3.72
N ILE A 156 8.08 10.73 -2.64
CA ILE A 156 7.77 11.14 -1.26
C ILE A 156 8.68 12.28 -0.80
N HIS A 157 8.24 13.01 0.22
CA HIS A 157 9.06 14.06 0.82
C HIS A 157 10.40 13.51 1.36
N PRO A 158 11.55 14.20 1.18
CA PRO A 158 12.85 13.74 1.69
C PRO A 158 12.86 13.46 3.20
N ARG A 159 12.20 14.31 3.99
CA ARG A 159 12.01 14.08 5.43
C ARG A 159 11.28 12.77 5.72
N TYR A 160 10.23 12.45 4.95
CA TYR A 160 9.53 11.18 5.13
C TYR A 160 10.45 9.98 4.83
N ARG A 161 11.25 10.06 3.75
CA ARG A 161 12.27 9.04 3.45
C ARG A 161 13.29 8.88 4.58
N GLU A 162 13.74 9.98 5.18
CA GLU A 162 14.66 9.96 6.33
C GLU A 162 14.03 9.22 7.53
N ARG A 163 12.76 9.50 7.84
CA ARG A 163 12.02 8.82 8.90
C ARG A 163 11.88 7.32 8.65
N ILE A 164 11.70 6.90 7.39
CA ILE A 164 11.70 5.48 6.99
C ILE A 164 13.06 4.83 7.29
N LEU A 165 14.18 5.48 6.96
CA LEU A 165 15.52 4.92 7.14
C LEU A 165 15.97 4.88 8.61
N GLN A 166 15.40 5.72 9.46
CA GLN A 166 15.72 5.79 10.90
C GLN A 166 14.86 4.86 11.75
N ALA A 167 13.77 4.33 11.22
CA ALA A 167 12.78 3.57 11.98
C ALA A 167 13.19 2.10 12.17
N ASN A 168 12.84 1.54 13.32
CA ASN A 168 12.92 0.10 13.61
C ASN A 168 11.54 -0.58 13.52
N GLU A 169 11.48 -1.90 13.72
CA GLU A 169 10.27 -2.70 13.61
C GLU A 169 9.15 -2.33 14.62
N ALA A 170 9.50 -1.69 15.73
CA ALA A 170 8.59 -1.23 16.78
C ALA A 170 8.11 0.22 16.60
N ASP A 171 8.67 0.97 15.65
CA ASP A 171 8.36 2.40 15.44
C ASP A 171 7.08 2.64 14.63
N THR A 172 6.29 1.60 14.36
CA THR A 172 4.97 1.74 13.72
C THR A 172 3.84 1.48 14.71
N ILE A 173 2.66 2.02 14.43
CA ILE A 173 1.44 1.78 15.19
C ILE A 173 0.29 1.47 14.24
N TYR A 174 -0.52 0.47 14.59
CA TYR A 174 -1.79 0.16 13.92
C TYR A 174 -2.93 0.81 14.70
N LEU A 175 -3.78 1.57 14.02
CA LEU A 175 -4.86 2.38 14.62
C LEU A 175 -6.10 2.33 13.73
N ASP A 176 -7.28 2.33 14.34
CA ASP A 176 -8.54 2.26 13.60
C ASP A 176 -9.04 3.63 13.10
N ASN A 177 -8.55 4.72 13.72
CA ASN A 177 -9.23 6.01 13.64
C ASN A 177 -8.34 7.24 13.90
N LEU A 178 -7.02 7.22 13.72
CA LEU A 178 -6.23 8.42 14.03
C LEU A 178 -6.21 9.43 12.87
N PHE A 179 -5.70 9.01 11.71
CA PHE A 179 -5.64 9.82 10.50
C PHE A 179 -6.90 9.59 9.65
N ASP A 180 -8.05 10.03 10.15
CA ASP A 180 -9.37 9.73 9.59
C ASP A 180 -10.03 10.91 8.84
N ILE A 181 -9.43 12.10 8.85
CA ILE A 181 -9.98 13.23 8.09
C ILE A 181 -9.87 12.93 6.60
N ARG A 182 -11.03 13.00 5.91
CA ARG A 182 -11.30 12.55 4.53
C ARG A 182 -11.34 11.02 4.32
N TRP A 183 -11.08 10.22 5.35
CA TRP A 183 -11.13 8.76 5.28
C TRP A 183 -11.62 8.15 6.60
N PRO A 184 -12.91 8.31 6.94
CA PRO A 184 -13.45 7.85 8.22
C PRO A 184 -13.50 6.32 8.31
N ASN A 185 -13.35 5.78 9.52
CA ASN A 185 -13.45 4.35 9.82
C ASN A 185 -12.49 3.49 8.99
N ALA A 186 -11.25 3.96 8.84
CA ALA A 186 -10.27 3.35 7.98
C ALA A 186 -9.03 2.95 8.78
N PRO A 187 -8.94 1.69 9.26
CA PRO A 187 -7.77 1.24 9.99
C PRO A 187 -6.51 1.33 9.16
N HIS A 188 -5.43 1.77 9.80
CA HIS A 188 -4.17 2.07 9.14
C HIS A 188 -2.96 1.85 10.04
N ARG A 189 -1.81 1.64 9.39
CA ARG A 189 -0.50 1.61 10.04
C ARG A 189 0.40 2.73 9.54
N THR A 190 1.02 3.40 10.50
CA THR A 190 1.89 4.57 10.27
C THR A 190 3.07 4.54 11.24
N LEU A 191 4.15 5.23 10.90
CA LEU A 191 5.21 5.52 11.86
C LEU A 191 4.64 6.31 13.04
N ARG A 192 5.15 6.02 14.23
CA ARG A 192 4.91 6.87 15.40
C ARG A 192 5.55 8.23 15.14
N ASN A 193 4.77 9.28 15.38
CA ASN A 193 5.19 10.64 15.16
C ASN A 193 4.61 11.57 16.24
N GLN A 194 4.86 12.88 16.11
CA GLN A 194 4.42 13.86 17.11
C GLN A 194 2.89 13.93 17.25
N THR A 195 2.15 13.76 16.15
CA THR A 195 0.68 13.71 16.18
C THR A 195 0.18 12.49 16.96
N VAL A 196 0.73 11.30 16.70
CA VAL A 196 0.44 10.07 17.46
C VAL A 196 0.76 10.27 18.94
N GLN A 197 1.96 10.75 19.26
CA GLN A 197 2.41 10.91 20.64
C GLN A 197 1.54 11.88 21.42
N THR A 198 1.21 13.04 20.83
CA THR A 198 0.35 14.05 21.48
C THR A 198 -1.05 13.51 21.73
N TRP A 199 -1.61 12.76 20.77
CA TRP A 199 -2.90 12.12 20.94
C TRP A 199 -2.89 11.07 22.06
N GLU A 200 -1.83 10.28 22.19
CA GLU A 200 -1.70 9.29 23.25
C GLU A 200 -1.53 9.93 24.63
N THR A 201 -0.67 10.93 24.77
CA THR A 201 -0.40 11.60 26.06
C THR A 201 -1.59 12.42 26.56
N THR A 202 -2.50 12.81 25.67
CA THR A 202 -3.78 13.48 26.01
C THR A 202 -4.92 12.50 26.28
N GLY A 203 -4.65 11.20 26.37
CA GLY A 203 -5.64 10.18 26.74
C GLY A 203 -6.49 9.67 25.57
N ARG A 204 -5.99 9.80 24.33
CA ARG A 204 -6.65 9.32 23.10
C ARG A 204 -8.09 9.84 22.92
N PRO A 205 -8.32 11.16 22.96
CA PRO A 205 -9.64 11.73 22.73
C PRO A 205 -10.21 11.31 21.35
N ALA A 206 -11.53 11.19 21.27
CA ALA A 206 -12.23 10.88 20.01
C ALA A 206 -12.11 12.03 18.99
N SER A 207 -12.39 11.75 17.71
CA SER A 207 -12.51 12.80 16.68
C SER A 207 -13.48 13.92 17.11
N GLY A 208 -13.14 15.15 16.74
CA GLY A 208 -13.76 16.39 17.19
C GLY A 208 -13.22 16.91 18.52
N LYS A 209 -12.37 16.15 19.22
CA LYS A 209 -11.76 16.52 20.51
C LYS A 209 -10.25 16.31 20.53
N ARG A 210 -9.62 15.95 19.40
CA ARG A 210 -8.18 15.66 19.37
C ARG A 210 -7.36 16.95 19.45
N PRO A 211 -6.19 16.92 20.10
CA PRO A 211 -5.34 18.09 20.21
C PRO A 211 -4.88 18.52 18.81
N GLY A 212 -5.13 19.79 18.46
CA GLY A 212 -4.77 20.36 17.16
C GLY A 212 -5.59 19.82 15.98
N GLU A 213 -6.75 19.21 16.21
CA GLU A 213 -7.57 18.69 15.10
C GLU A 213 -8.03 19.81 14.16
N GLY A 214 -7.75 19.64 12.86
CA GLY A 214 -8.04 20.67 11.86
C GLY A 214 -7.00 21.81 11.78
N GLU A 215 -5.98 21.81 12.64
CA GLU A 215 -4.84 22.74 12.54
C GLU A 215 -4.12 22.53 11.20
N VAL A 216 -3.87 23.60 10.47
CA VAL A 216 -3.05 23.55 9.24
C VAL A 216 -1.59 23.33 9.64
N ILE A 217 -1.06 22.15 9.32
CA ILE A 217 0.33 21.76 9.61
C ILE A 217 1.23 21.84 8.37
N GLY A 218 0.64 22.05 7.19
CA GLY A 218 1.40 22.17 5.96
C GLY A 218 0.55 22.53 4.76
N THR A 219 1.17 22.46 3.59
CA THR A 219 0.51 22.69 2.30
C THR A 219 1.15 21.83 1.22
N SER A 220 0.43 21.56 0.14
CA SER A 220 0.97 20.96 -1.08
C SER A 220 0.32 21.62 -2.29
N LYS A 221 1.08 21.81 -3.36
CA LYS A 221 0.57 22.39 -4.61
C LYS A 221 -0.57 21.57 -5.21
N SER A 222 -0.56 20.25 -4.97
CA SER A 222 -1.55 19.32 -5.51
C SER A 222 -2.86 19.25 -4.72
N VAL A 223 -2.84 19.48 -3.41
CA VAL A 223 -4.02 19.27 -2.54
C VAL A 223 -4.43 20.49 -1.70
N GLY A 224 -3.62 21.56 -1.69
CA GLY A 224 -3.84 22.75 -0.86
C GLY A 224 -3.40 22.56 0.60
N PRO A 225 -4.07 23.23 1.56
CA PRO A 225 -3.75 23.10 2.98
C PRO A 225 -3.87 21.65 3.47
N ILE A 226 -2.90 21.23 4.26
CA ILE A 226 -2.84 19.93 4.93
C ILE A 226 -3.09 20.16 6.41
N VAL A 227 -4.09 19.47 6.96
CA VAL A 227 -4.45 19.59 8.38
C VAL A 227 -4.00 18.39 9.20
N ARG A 228 -3.75 18.59 10.50
CA ARG A 228 -3.43 17.50 11.43
C ARG A 228 -4.57 16.48 11.45
N TYR A 229 -4.21 15.19 11.52
CA TYR A 229 -5.11 14.02 11.39
C TYR A 229 -5.71 13.80 9.99
N GLN A 230 -5.28 14.54 8.97
CA GLN A 230 -5.60 14.22 7.58
C GLN A 230 -4.88 12.96 7.12
N SER A 231 -5.64 12.03 6.53
CA SER A 231 -5.06 10.96 5.75
C SER A 231 -4.43 11.54 4.48
N TYR A 232 -3.12 11.76 4.52
CA TYR A 232 -2.36 12.35 3.43
C TYR A 232 -0.94 11.79 3.36
N THR A 233 -0.50 11.34 2.20
CA THR A 233 0.88 10.89 1.99
C THR A 233 1.76 12.10 1.64
N PRO A 234 2.78 12.45 2.45
CA PRO A 234 3.64 13.59 2.15
C PRO A 234 4.45 13.37 0.87
N GLY A 235 4.09 14.12 -0.17
CA GLY A 235 4.76 14.13 -1.47
C GLY A 235 5.98 15.05 -1.50
N ALA A 236 6.75 14.99 -2.58
CA ALA A 236 7.91 15.87 -2.79
C ALA A 236 7.57 17.39 -2.80
N ASP A 237 6.31 17.75 -3.06
CA ASP A 237 5.81 19.12 -3.07
C ASP A 237 5.14 19.55 -1.75
N SER A 238 5.18 18.70 -0.72
CA SER A 238 4.67 19.03 0.61
C SER A 238 5.61 19.99 1.33
N GLU A 239 5.04 20.98 2.00
CA GLU A 239 5.75 21.96 2.84
C GLU A 239 5.11 22.00 4.23
N GLY A 240 5.86 22.46 5.24
CA GLY A 240 5.41 22.56 6.63
C GLY A 240 5.96 21.46 7.54
N ASP A 241 5.17 21.08 8.55
CA ASP A 241 5.52 20.06 9.54
C ASP A 241 5.22 18.66 8.99
N ILE A 242 6.18 18.12 8.24
CA ILE A 242 6.10 16.78 7.64
C ILE A 242 6.04 15.69 8.71
N ASP A 243 6.71 15.89 9.85
CA ASP A 243 6.74 14.91 10.93
C ASP A 243 5.36 14.77 11.60
N ALA A 244 4.51 15.80 11.55
CA ALA A 244 3.13 15.71 12.04
C ALA A 244 2.14 15.02 11.07
N MET A 245 2.50 14.84 9.79
CA MET A 245 1.64 14.23 8.77
C MET A 245 1.59 12.69 8.88
N SER A 246 0.68 12.02 8.18
CA SER A 246 0.61 10.55 8.18
C SER A 246 1.75 9.91 7.39
N LEU A 247 2.75 9.39 8.11
CA LEU A 247 3.92 8.71 7.56
C LEU A 247 3.63 7.20 7.47
N TRP A 248 2.93 6.75 6.43
CA TRP A 248 2.50 5.36 6.19
C TRP A 248 3.64 4.33 6.03
N ALA A 249 3.90 3.51 7.05
CA ALA A 249 4.91 2.45 6.98
C ALA A 249 4.40 1.15 7.61
N GLY A 250 4.80 0.01 7.03
CA GLY A 250 4.59 -1.30 7.61
C GLY A 250 5.71 -1.66 8.60
N GLN A 251 5.53 -2.75 9.34
CA GLN A 251 6.54 -3.21 10.30
C GLN A 251 7.86 -3.63 9.63
N SER A 252 7.84 -3.88 8.32
CA SER A 252 9.06 -4.15 7.55
C SER A 252 9.99 -2.93 7.42
N VAL A 253 9.59 -1.76 7.94
CA VAL A 253 10.42 -0.55 7.96
C VAL A 253 11.78 -0.78 8.63
N GLY A 254 11.85 -1.61 9.68
CA GLY A 254 13.12 -1.95 10.35
C GLY A 254 14.12 -2.71 9.49
N LEU A 255 13.68 -3.23 8.33
CA LEU A 255 14.54 -3.88 7.33
C LEU A 255 14.99 -2.90 6.23
N VAL A 256 14.57 -1.64 6.29
CA VAL A 256 14.86 -0.62 5.27
C VAL A 256 16.03 0.26 5.70
N SER A 257 17.25 -0.17 5.40
CA SER A 257 18.48 0.47 5.90
C SER A 257 19.21 1.42 4.94
N LYS A 258 18.82 1.45 3.66
CA LYS A 258 19.53 2.23 2.61
C LYS A 258 18.60 2.65 1.49
N THR A 259 18.93 3.76 0.85
CA THR A 259 18.33 4.16 -0.43
C THR A 259 18.98 3.42 -1.59
N GLN A 260 18.19 3.05 -2.59
CA GLN A 260 18.64 2.33 -3.79
C GLN A 260 17.75 2.69 -4.99
N PHE A 261 18.22 2.45 -6.20
CA PHE A 261 17.32 2.48 -7.35
C PHE A 261 16.33 1.32 -7.28
N ALA A 262 15.10 1.51 -7.74
CA ALA A 262 14.05 0.50 -7.71
C ALA A 262 14.48 -0.81 -8.38
N ALA A 263 15.24 -0.72 -9.49
CA ALA A 263 15.78 -1.89 -10.18
C ALA A 263 16.77 -2.71 -9.33
N GLU A 264 17.56 -2.04 -8.48
CA GLU A 264 18.49 -2.71 -7.56
C GLU A 264 17.76 -3.38 -6.41
N ILE A 265 16.71 -2.73 -5.88
CA ILE A 265 15.84 -3.33 -4.85
C ILE A 265 15.23 -4.63 -5.37
N VAL A 266 14.65 -4.60 -6.58
CA VAL A 266 14.05 -5.80 -7.20
C VAL A 266 15.08 -6.91 -7.38
N ARG A 267 16.26 -6.58 -7.93
CA ARG A 267 17.34 -7.55 -8.17
C ARG A 267 17.84 -8.17 -6.87
N GLU A 268 18.14 -7.34 -5.87
CA GLU A 268 18.63 -7.77 -4.56
C GLU A 268 17.64 -8.72 -3.88
N ILE A 269 16.34 -8.39 -3.89
CA ILE A 269 15.30 -9.24 -3.31
C ILE A 269 15.21 -10.58 -4.03
N ALA A 270 15.21 -10.58 -5.36
CA ALA A 270 15.09 -11.79 -6.16
C ALA A 270 16.31 -12.73 -5.99
N GLU A 271 17.53 -12.18 -6.05
CA GLU A 271 18.77 -12.95 -5.89
C GLU A 271 18.91 -13.53 -4.48
N GLN A 272 18.58 -12.74 -3.45
CA GLN A 272 18.56 -13.23 -2.06
C GLN A 272 17.53 -14.36 -1.89
N ALA A 273 16.32 -14.21 -2.44
CA ALA A 273 15.29 -15.23 -2.33
C ALA A 273 15.67 -16.54 -3.04
N ASP A 274 16.20 -16.48 -4.27
CA ASP A 274 16.68 -17.65 -5.00
C ASP A 274 17.80 -18.37 -4.22
N SER A 275 18.76 -17.62 -3.67
CA SER A 275 19.83 -18.17 -2.85
C SER A 275 19.30 -18.88 -1.60
N ILE A 276 18.34 -18.28 -0.89
CA ILE A 276 17.72 -18.85 0.31
C ILE A 276 16.97 -20.13 -0.05
N LEU A 277 16.12 -20.10 -1.08
CA LEU A 277 15.31 -21.26 -1.48
C LEU A 277 16.16 -22.46 -1.90
N ARG A 278 17.35 -22.24 -2.46
CA ARG A 278 18.31 -23.33 -2.78
C ARG A 278 19.02 -23.92 -1.56
N GLN A 279 19.05 -23.19 -0.45
CA GLN A 279 19.76 -23.58 0.77
C GLN A 279 18.83 -24.14 1.86
N LEU A 280 17.52 -23.96 1.72
CA LEU A 280 16.56 -24.58 2.62
C LEU A 280 16.65 -26.12 2.51
N PRO A 281 16.67 -26.84 3.64
CA PRO A 281 16.87 -28.29 3.70
C PRO A 281 15.70 -29.10 3.13
#